data_AF-A0A1K1MED1-F1
#
_entry.id   AF-A0A1K1MED1-F1
#
_cell.length_a   1.000
_cell.length_b   1.000
_cell.length_c   1.000
_cell.angle_alpha   90.00
_cell.angle_beta   90.00
_cell.angle_gamma   90.00
#
_symmetry.space_group_name_H-M   'P 1'
#
loop_
_entity.id
_entity.type
_entity.pdbx_description
1 polymer ?
#
loop_
_entity_poly.entity_id
_entity_poly.type
_entity_poly.pdbx_seq_one_letter_code
_entity_poly.pdbx_strand_id
1 'polypeptide(L)'
;MQVIKKVGAALAVAMLSGCGGKTMMVSDMSGMVAASPASPWLTVQGAGQTVVTLTGLDTKTKVQVAPDLDAVVQAQVRSALQPKYFTDLIINCRSLEVGVAAKTDDDAATTNANLDLSVSCRIVARGLVVSKGYRVRQSSPIDPAAPHFDTLLPALIRGASNQLADQLWTDVVATGVKR
;
A
#
# COMPACT_ATOMS: atom_id res chain seq x y z
N MET A 1 -40.39 -14.44 52.90
CA MET A 1 -40.30 -13.00 52.59
C MET A 1 -38.89 -12.53 52.90
N GLN A 2 -38.04 -12.35 51.89
CA GLN A 2 -37.02 -11.29 51.84
C GLN A 2 -36.35 -11.30 50.46
N VAL A 3 -36.50 -10.16 49.79
CA VAL A 3 -36.09 -9.85 48.42
C VAL A 3 -34.72 -9.20 48.50
N ILE A 4 -33.70 -9.71 47.79
CA ILE A 4 -32.44 -8.98 47.61
C ILE A 4 -32.39 -8.42 46.19
N LYS A 5 -32.30 -7.09 46.18
CA LYS A 5 -32.37 -6.16 45.05
C LYS A 5 -31.03 -6.08 44.30
N LYS A 6 -31.16 -5.72 43.03
CA LYS A 6 -30.14 -5.38 42.02
C LYS A 6 -29.06 -4.41 42.52
N VAL A 7 -27.83 -4.59 42.04
CA VAL A 7 -26.84 -3.50 41.89
C VAL A 7 -26.30 -3.56 40.46
N GLY A 8 -26.64 -2.55 39.67
CA GLY A 8 -26.16 -2.36 38.30
C GLY A 8 -24.79 -1.70 38.30
N ALA A 9 -23.88 -2.23 37.48
CA ALA A 9 -22.61 -1.59 37.18
C ALA A 9 -22.80 -0.60 36.03
N ALA A 10 -22.52 0.67 36.32
CA ALA A 10 -22.47 1.76 35.36
C ALA A 10 -21.26 1.58 34.44
N LEU A 11 -21.49 1.54 33.13
CA LEU A 11 -20.44 1.74 32.12
C LEU A 11 -20.51 3.21 31.68
N ALA A 12 -19.60 4.00 32.24
CA ALA A 12 -19.27 5.32 31.74
C ALA A 12 -18.55 5.15 30.39
N VAL A 13 -19.28 5.30 29.29
CA VAL A 13 -18.67 5.43 27.96
C VAL A 13 -18.15 6.86 27.86
N ALA A 14 -16.83 6.97 27.85
CA ALA A 14 -16.08 8.21 27.74
C ALA A 14 -16.52 8.99 26.49
N MET A 15 -16.67 10.30 26.72
CA MET A 15 -16.88 11.31 25.70
C MET A 15 -15.75 11.27 24.66
N LEU A 16 -16.08 10.94 23.41
CA LEU A 16 -15.33 11.42 22.26
C LEU A 16 -15.97 12.75 21.85
N SER A 17 -15.57 13.81 22.57
CA SER A 17 -15.66 15.18 22.09
C SER A 17 -14.91 15.26 20.76
N GLY A 18 -15.64 15.17 19.65
CA GLY A 18 -15.15 15.40 18.30
C GLY A 18 -14.64 16.84 18.19
N CYS A 19 -13.34 17.01 18.42
CA CYS A 19 -12.62 18.23 18.14
C CYS A 19 -12.57 18.41 16.62
N GLY A 20 -13.21 19.47 16.12
CA GLY A 20 -13.22 19.82 14.71
C GLY A 20 -11.81 19.99 14.17
N GLY A 21 -11.44 19.15 13.22
CA GLY A 21 -10.19 19.23 12.49
C GLY A 21 -10.15 18.11 11.45
N LYS A 22 -10.38 18.47 10.18
CA LYS A 22 -10.25 17.65 8.95
C LYS A 22 -10.00 16.16 9.21
N THR A 23 -11.06 15.37 9.13
CA THR A 23 -11.09 13.93 9.35
C THR A 23 -9.95 13.23 8.62
N MET A 24 -8.90 12.85 9.37
CA MET A 24 -7.88 11.93 8.91
C MET A 24 -8.50 10.55 8.88
N MET A 25 -8.62 9.96 7.70
CA MET A 25 -9.13 8.60 7.56
C MET A 25 -8.02 7.62 7.97
N VAL A 26 -8.38 6.45 8.48
CA VAL A 26 -7.42 5.41 8.84
C VAL A 26 -7.64 4.20 7.93
N SER A 27 -6.57 3.71 7.32
CA SER A 27 -6.57 2.50 6.54
C SER A 27 -5.65 1.48 7.21
N ASP A 28 -6.25 0.46 7.83
CA ASP A 28 -5.51 -0.67 8.40
C ASP A 28 -5.14 -1.66 7.28
N MET A 29 -3.83 -1.82 7.09
CA MET A 29 -3.23 -2.73 6.12
C MET A 29 -2.44 -3.85 6.80
N SER A 30 -2.60 -4.06 8.10
CA SER A 30 -1.91 -5.10 8.87
C SER A 30 -2.09 -6.48 8.25
N GLY A 31 -3.29 -6.81 7.78
CA GLY A 31 -3.58 -8.08 7.08
C GLY A 31 -2.77 -8.26 5.78
N MET A 32 -2.42 -7.18 5.08
CA MET A 32 -1.59 -7.25 3.86
C MET A 32 -0.13 -7.61 4.17
N VAL A 33 0.34 -7.28 5.38
CA VAL A 33 1.70 -7.61 5.83
C VAL A 33 1.74 -8.96 6.54
N ALA A 34 0.77 -9.24 7.42
CA ALA A 34 0.71 -10.48 8.19
C ALA A 34 0.61 -11.74 7.31
N ALA A 35 -0.02 -11.63 6.13
CA ALA A 35 -0.14 -12.73 5.18
C ALA A 35 1.13 -12.98 4.34
N SER A 36 2.14 -12.10 4.42
CA SER A 36 3.34 -12.21 3.59
C SER A 36 4.26 -13.33 4.07
N PRO A 37 4.87 -14.10 3.15
CA PRO A 37 5.95 -15.00 3.49
C PRO A 37 7.19 -14.24 4.00
N ALA A 38 8.00 -14.92 4.80
CA ALA A 38 9.32 -14.44 5.20
C ALA A 38 10.32 -14.66 4.04
N SER A 39 10.62 -13.59 3.30
CA SER A 39 11.48 -13.63 2.11
C SER A 39 12.67 -12.69 2.31
N PRO A 40 13.74 -13.12 3.03
CA PRO A 40 14.89 -12.27 3.35
C PRO A 40 15.68 -11.83 2.10
N TRP A 41 15.48 -12.53 0.98
CA TRP A 41 16.07 -12.23 -0.31
C TRP A 41 15.42 -11.02 -1.02
N LEU A 42 14.31 -10.49 -0.52
CA LEU A 42 13.62 -9.33 -1.08
C LEU A 42 13.41 -8.25 -0.03
N THR A 43 13.95 -7.06 -0.27
CA THR A 43 13.71 -5.89 0.57
C THR A 43 13.16 -4.72 -0.24
N VAL A 44 12.21 -3.97 0.30
CA VAL A 44 11.78 -2.67 -0.22
C VAL A 44 11.91 -1.65 0.88
N GLN A 45 12.64 -0.57 0.61
CA GLN A 45 12.89 0.51 1.57
C GLN A 45 12.36 1.83 1.02
N GLY A 46 11.58 2.52 1.84
CA GLY A 46 11.08 3.87 1.57
C GLY A 46 11.45 4.84 2.68
N ALA A 47 10.78 6.00 2.69
CA ALA A 47 10.90 6.98 3.76
C ALA A 47 10.01 6.67 4.98
N GLY A 48 9.49 5.44 5.12
CA GLY A 48 8.54 5.07 6.18
C GLY A 48 7.24 5.86 6.11
N GLN A 49 6.70 6.06 4.90
CA GLN A 49 5.50 6.88 4.70
C GLN A 49 4.28 6.23 5.39
N THR A 50 3.72 6.94 6.37
CA THR A 50 2.53 6.52 7.14
C THR A 50 1.30 7.37 6.86
N VAL A 51 1.41 8.42 6.04
CA VAL A 51 0.29 9.27 5.63
C VAL A 51 0.32 9.47 4.12
N VAL A 52 -0.81 9.19 3.49
CA VAL A 52 -1.06 9.42 2.07
C VAL A 52 -2.06 10.55 1.92
N THR A 53 -1.71 11.54 1.11
CA THR A 53 -2.62 12.65 0.79
C THR A 53 -3.12 12.49 -0.63
N LEU A 54 -4.43 12.34 -0.80
CA LEU A 54 -5.09 12.42 -2.09
C LEU A 54 -5.18 13.89 -2.50
N THR A 55 -4.48 14.23 -3.58
CA THR A 55 -4.48 15.56 -4.19
C THR A 55 -5.44 15.62 -5.37
N GLY A 56 -5.72 16.81 -5.92
CA GLY A 56 -6.56 16.96 -7.13
C GLY A 56 -8.07 16.99 -6.88
N LEU A 57 -8.53 16.84 -5.64
CA LEU A 57 -9.90 17.15 -5.21
C LEU A 57 -9.96 18.54 -4.57
N ASP A 58 -11.15 19.15 -4.54
CA ASP A 58 -11.40 20.44 -3.87
C ASP A 58 -11.02 20.39 -2.38
N THR A 59 -11.21 19.23 -1.75
CA THR A 59 -10.78 18.96 -0.38
C THR A 59 -9.59 18.02 -0.35
N LYS A 60 -8.53 18.41 0.37
CA LYS A 60 -7.39 17.52 0.64
C LYS A 60 -7.83 16.37 1.56
N THR A 61 -7.95 15.17 1.01
CA THR A 61 -8.25 13.95 1.77
C THR A 61 -6.94 13.30 2.21
N LYS A 62 -6.81 13.02 3.50
CA LYS A 62 -5.63 12.35 4.07
C LYS A 62 -6.02 11.00 4.67
N VAL A 63 -5.22 10.00 4.38
CA VAL A 63 -5.33 8.65 4.94
C VAL A 63 -4.05 8.35 5.71
N GLN A 64 -4.19 8.04 6.99
CA GLN A 64 -3.14 7.40 7.78
C GLN A 64 -3.15 5.91 7.48
N VAL A 65 -1.99 5.35 7.18
CA VAL A 65 -1.79 3.92 6.95
C VAL A 65 -1.01 3.32 8.11
N ALA A 66 -1.40 2.10 8.48
CA ALA A 66 -0.64 1.28 9.41
C ALA A 66 -0.70 -0.18 8.91
N PRO A 67 0.43 -0.87 8.70
CA PRO A 67 1.82 -0.41 8.81
C PRO A 67 2.23 0.60 7.71
N ASP A 68 3.50 1.03 7.73
CA ASP A 68 4.10 1.93 6.75
C ASP A 68 4.08 1.35 5.32
N LEU A 69 4.02 2.24 4.33
CA LEU A 69 3.80 1.84 2.93
C LEU A 69 4.90 0.93 2.37
N ASP A 70 6.15 1.11 2.78
CA ASP A 70 7.24 0.25 2.34
C ASP A 70 7.11 -1.17 2.90
N ALA A 71 6.68 -1.34 4.15
CA ALA A 71 6.37 -2.67 4.67
C ALA A 71 5.20 -3.32 3.90
N VAL A 72 4.15 -2.56 3.60
CA VAL A 72 2.99 -3.05 2.82
C VAL A 72 3.42 -3.44 1.40
N VAL A 73 4.13 -2.57 0.67
CA VAL A 73 4.60 -2.85 -0.68
C VAL A 73 5.57 -4.04 -0.69
N GLN A 74 6.51 -4.09 0.25
CA GLN A 74 7.42 -5.23 0.41
C GLN A 74 6.64 -6.53 0.58
N ALA A 75 5.67 -6.57 1.48
CA ALA A 75 4.86 -7.75 1.76
C ALA A 75 4.09 -8.24 0.51
N GLN A 76 3.50 -7.32 -0.25
CA GLN A 76 2.76 -7.67 -1.47
C GLN A 76 3.70 -8.18 -2.58
N VAL A 77 4.82 -7.51 -2.82
CA VAL A 77 5.81 -7.95 -3.81
C VAL A 77 6.41 -9.31 -3.43
N ARG A 78 6.71 -9.54 -2.14
CA ARG A 78 7.14 -10.84 -1.63
C ARG A 78 6.12 -11.92 -1.95
N SER A 79 4.86 -11.68 -1.61
CA SER A 79 3.78 -12.63 -1.84
C SER A 79 3.64 -13.00 -3.32
N ALA A 80 3.75 -12.01 -4.20
CA ALA A 80 3.67 -12.21 -5.65
C ALA A 80 4.89 -12.95 -6.24
N LEU A 81 6.10 -12.71 -5.72
CA LEU A 81 7.33 -13.31 -6.25
C LEU A 81 7.78 -14.59 -5.54
N GLN A 82 7.24 -14.89 -4.35
CA GLN A 82 7.62 -16.07 -3.58
C GLN A 82 7.56 -17.38 -4.38
N PRO A 83 6.53 -17.65 -5.21
CA PRO A 83 6.48 -18.88 -6.00
C PRO A 83 7.58 -18.99 -7.07
N LYS A 84 8.27 -17.89 -7.38
CA LYS A 84 9.28 -17.77 -8.44
C LYS A 84 10.71 -17.73 -7.88
N TYR A 85 10.86 -17.84 -6.56
CA TYR A 85 12.17 -17.80 -5.91
C TYR A 85 13.06 -18.97 -6.33
N PHE A 86 14.36 -18.70 -6.44
CA PHE A 86 15.41 -19.69 -6.60
C PHE A 86 16.67 -19.24 -5.85
N THR A 87 17.57 -20.16 -5.54
CA THR A 87 18.83 -19.87 -4.83
C THR A 87 19.66 -18.82 -5.55
N ASP A 88 20.27 -17.90 -4.81
CA ASP A 88 21.06 -16.76 -5.33
C ASP A 88 20.25 -15.72 -6.10
N LEU A 89 18.93 -15.66 -5.87
CA LEU A 89 18.11 -14.50 -6.18
C LEU A 89 18.13 -13.54 -5.00
N ILE A 90 18.53 -12.28 -5.21
CA ILE A 90 18.42 -11.19 -4.24
C ILE A 90 17.84 -9.96 -4.95
N ILE A 91 16.81 -9.35 -4.39
CA ILE A 91 16.18 -8.13 -4.91
C ILE A 91 16.17 -7.08 -3.79
N ASN A 92 16.95 -6.02 -3.98
CA ASN A 92 17.01 -4.91 -3.04
C ASN A 92 16.45 -3.66 -3.71
N CYS A 93 15.26 -3.26 -3.29
CA CYS A 93 14.58 -2.05 -3.72
C CYS A 93 14.73 -0.94 -2.67
N ARG A 94 15.05 0.27 -3.13
CA ARG A 94 15.26 1.46 -2.30
C ARG A 94 14.59 2.67 -2.93
N SER A 95 14.47 3.74 -2.14
CA SER A 95 13.88 5.00 -2.57
C SER A 95 12.45 4.80 -3.08
N LEU A 96 11.66 4.00 -2.35
CA LEU A 96 10.24 3.87 -2.64
C LEU A 96 9.55 5.22 -2.41
N GLU A 97 8.87 5.70 -3.43
CA GLU A 97 8.01 6.89 -3.40
C GLU A 97 6.60 6.52 -3.85
N VAL A 98 5.59 6.98 -3.11
CA VAL A 98 4.18 6.78 -3.44
C VAL A 98 3.45 8.12 -3.45
N GLY A 99 2.92 8.49 -4.61
CA GLY A 99 2.09 9.67 -4.81
C GLY A 99 0.68 9.29 -5.21
N VAL A 100 -0.32 10.07 -4.78
CA VAL A 100 -1.71 9.85 -5.20
C VAL A 100 -2.40 11.15 -5.58
N ALA A 101 -3.04 11.14 -6.75
CA ALA A 101 -3.79 12.27 -7.29
C ALA A 101 -5.11 11.84 -7.92
N ALA A 102 -6.19 12.52 -7.56
CA ALA A 102 -7.44 12.47 -8.30
C ALA A 102 -7.30 13.31 -9.57
N LYS A 103 -7.80 12.78 -10.69
CA LYS A 103 -7.91 13.51 -11.95
C LYS A 103 -9.26 13.22 -12.59
N THR A 104 -9.99 14.27 -12.92
CA THR A 104 -11.18 14.17 -13.77
C THR A 104 -10.72 14.17 -15.21
N ASP A 105 -11.21 13.21 -15.98
CA ASP A 105 -11.01 13.22 -17.43
C ASP A 105 -12.10 14.08 -18.05
N ASP A 106 -11.69 15.16 -18.74
CA ASP A 106 -12.60 16.17 -19.29
C ASP A 106 -13.58 15.56 -20.30
N ASP A 107 -13.21 14.44 -20.92
CA ASP A 107 -14.01 13.75 -21.93
C ASP A 107 -14.91 12.62 -21.36
N ALA A 108 -14.69 12.16 -20.12
CA ALA A 108 -15.30 10.93 -19.60
C ALA A 108 -16.19 11.09 -18.36
N ALA A 109 -16.41 12.31 -17.86
CA ALA A 109 -17.22 12.62 -16.66
C ALA A 109 -16.87 11.81 -15.40
N THR A 110 -15.74 11.09 -15.40
CA THR A 110 -15.32 10.18 -14.34
C THR A 110 -14.04 10.73 -13.71
N THR A 111 -14.06 10.80 -12.38
CA THR A 111 -12.87 11.18 -11.60
C THR A 111 -12.17 9.90 -11.17
N ASN A 112 -10.87 9.82 -11.44
CA ASN A 112 -10.05 8.66 -11.12
C ASN A 112 -9.00 9.03 -10.07
N ALA A 113 -8.84 8.20 -9.05
CA ALA A 113 -7.68 8.23 -8.17
C ALA A 113 -6.53 7.47 -8.84
N ASN A 114 -5.43 8.19 -9.09
CA ASN A 114 -4.21 7.65 -9.67
C ASN A 114 -3.17 7.50 -8.57
N LEU A 115 -2.72 6.27 -8.34
CA LEU A 115 -1.55 5.97 -7.52
C LEU A 115 -0.34 5.81 -8.42
N ASP A 116 0.68 6.63 -8.18
CA ASP A 116 2.00 6.55 -8.79
C ASP A 116 2.98 5.98 -7.77
N LEU A 117 3.64 4.88 -8.11
CA LEU A 117 4.70 4.28 -7.30
C LEU A 117 5.99 4.28 -8.11
N SER A 118 7.07 4.76 -7.51
CA SER A 118 8.41 4.67 -8.08
C SER A 118 9.39 4.07 -7.10
N VAL A 119 10.33 3.29 -7.61
CA VAL A 119 11.34 2.61 -6.77
C VAL A 119 12.57 2.25 -7.61
N SER A 120 13.75 2.26 -6.99
CA SER A 120 14.98 1.79 -7.63
C SER A 120 15.37 0.43 -7.07
N CYS A 121 15.52 -0.58 -7.92
CA CYS A 121 15.89 -1.92 -7.47
C CYS A 121 17.21 -2.39 -8.06
N ARG A 122 17.96 -3.13 -7.25
CA ARG A 122 19.12 -3.93 -7.63
C ARG A 122 18.74 -5.39 -7.53
N ILE A 123 18.83 -6.09 -8.65
CA ILE A 123 18.57 -7.52 -8.79
C ILE A 123 19.92 -8.22 -8.91
N VAL A 124 20.12 -9.27 -8.12
CA VAL A 124 21.20 -10.24 -8.28
C VAL A 124 20.54 -11.58 -8.57
N ALA A 125 20.85 -12.17 -9.71
CA ALA A 125 20.34 -13.46 -10.12
C ALA A 125 21.51 -14.34 -10.55
N ARG A 126 21.91 -15.30 -9.69
CA ARG A 126 23.06 -16.20 -9.94
C ARG A 126 24.35 -15.44 -10.29
N GLY A 127 24.62 -14.37 -9.55
CA GLY A 127 25.79 -13.51 -9.74
C GLY A 127 25.67 -12.44 -10.83
N LEU A 128 24.63 -12.49 -11.67
CA LEU A 128 24.34 -11.42 -12.64
C LEU A 128 23.60 -10.27 -11.96
N VAL A 129 24.03 -9.03 -12.23
CA VAL A 129 23.52 -7.84 -11.55
C VAL A 129 22.80 -6.93 -12.54
N VAL A 130 21.57 -6.56 -12.21
CA VAL A 130 20.79 -5.53 -12.91
C VAL A 130 20.41 -4.46 -11.91
N SER A 131 20.47 -3.20 -12.31
CA SER A 131 19.99 -2.07 -11.50
C SER A 131 19.11 -1.18 -12.36
N LYS A 132 17.88 -0.93 -11.91
CA LYS A 132 16.86 -0.25 -12.71
C LYS A 132 15.85 0.49 -11.84
N GLY A 133 15.35 1.60 -12.34
CA GLY A 133 14.22 2.32 -11.78
C GLY A 133 12.91 1.79 -12.36
N TYR A 134 11.92 1.59 -11.50
CA TYR A 134 10.58 1.16 -11.85
C TYR A 134 9.60 2.30 -11.57
N ARG A 135 8.62 2.45 -12.46
CA ARG A 135 7.48 3.33 -12.29
C ARG A 135 6.23 2.56 -12.66
N VAL A 136 5.29 2.49 -11.73
CA VAL A 136 4.00 1.84 -11.92
C VAL A 136 2.91 2.82 -11.57
N ARG A 137 1.81 2.76 -12.32
CA ARG A 137 0.63 3.58 -12.11
C ARG A 137 -0.57 2.67 -12.02
N GLN A 138 -1.41 2.89 -11.02
CA GLN A 138 -2.72 2.28 -10.89
C GLN A 138 -3.78 3.35 -10.82
N SER A 139 -4.91 3.10 -11.46
CA SER A 139 -6.03 4.03 -11.50
C SER A 139 -7.30 3.31 -11.11
N SER A 140 -8.16 3.98 -10.37
CA SER A 140 -9.51 3.50 -10.07
C SER A 140 -10.49 4.66 -10.03
N PRO A 141 -11.73 4.49 -10.51
CA PRO A 141 -12.77 5.50 -10.37
C PRO A 141 -13.05 5.79 -8.89
N ILE A 142 -13.39 7.06 -8.61
CA ILE A 142 -13.82 7.55 -7.31
C ILE A 142 -15.00 8.50 -7.45
N ASP A 143 -15.84 8.56 -6.42
CA ASP A 143 -16.77 9.67 -6.23
C ASP A 143 -16.01 10.84 -5.57
N PRO A 144 -15.85 11.99 -6.24
CA PRO A 144 -15.13 13.12 -5.65
C PRO A 144 -15.83 13.70 -4.40
N ALA A 145 -17.15 13.53 -4.26
CA ALA A 145 -17.90 13.98 -3.08
C ALA A 145 -17.70 13.06 -1.87
N ALA A 146 -17.47 11.77 -2.11
CA ALA A 146 -17.25 10.75 -1.10
C ALA A 146 -16.17 9.75 -1.55
N PRO A 147 -14.88 10.12 -1.51
CA PRO A 147 -13.83 9.34 -2.18
C PRO A 147 -13.53 7.99 -1.51
N HIS A 148 -14.00 7.76 -0.28
CA HIS A 148 -13.78 6.51 0.50
C HIS A 148 -12.35 5.95 0.37
N PHE A 149 -11.37 6.87 0.39
CA PHE A 149 -10.01 6.59 -0.06
C PHE A 149 -9.27 5.61 0.85
N ASP A 150 -9.70 5.51 2.12
CA ASP A 150 -9.27 4.51 3.09
C ASP A 150 -9.49 3.08 2.64
N THR A 151 -10.60 2.82 1.94
CA THR A 151 -10.93 1.48 1.40
C THR A 151 -10.32 1.23 0.02
N LEU A 152 -10.13 2.31 -0.75
CA LEU A 152 -9.59 2.23 -2.10
C LEU A 152 -8.06 2.05 -2.13
N LEU A 153 -7.36 2.76 -1.24
CA LEU A 153 -5.90 2.80 -1.21
C LEU A 153 -5.26 1.39 -1.10
N PRO A 154 -5.73 0.46 -0.24
CA PRO A 154 -5.22 -0.91 -0.22
C PRO A 154 -5.30 -1.62 -1.57
N ALA A 155 -6.39 -1.42 -2.32
CA ALA A 155 -6.57 -2.04 -3.63
C ALA A 155 -5.60 -1.48 -4.68
N LEU A 156 -5.42 -0.15 -4.70
CA LEU A 156 -4.44 0.51 -5.58
C LEU A 156 -3.01 0.06 -5.28
N ILE A 157 -2.62 -0.02 -3.99
CA ILE A 157 -1.29 -0.48 -3.58
C ILE A 157 -1.07 -1.94 -4.00
N ARG A 158 -2.07 -2.81 -3.81
CA ARG A 158 -2.00 -4.21 -4.24
C ARG A 158 -1.79 -4.32 -5.75
N GLY A 159 -2.59 -3.60 -6.54
CA GLY A 159 -2.44 -3.57 -8.00
C GLY A 159 -1.05 -3.10 -8.43
N ALA A 160 -0.54 -2.03 -7.82
CA ALA A 160 0.75 -1.45 -8.15
C ALA A 160 1.90 -2.38 -7.77
N SER A 161 1.78 -3.04 -6.61
CA SER A 161 2.76 -4.02 -6.13
C SER A 161 2.81 -5.26 -7.02
N ASN A 162 1.67 -5.73 -7.51
CA ASN A 162 1.62 -6.84 -8.48
C ASN A 162 2.26 -6.45 -9.81
N GLN A 163 1.97 -5.25 -10.32
CA GLN A 163 2.61 -4.76 -11.54
C GLN A 163 4.13 -4.59 -11.37
N LEU A 164 4.57 -4.09 -10.21
CA LEU A 164 6.00 -4.00 -9.88
C LEU A 164 6.64 -5.38 -9.83
N ALA A 165 5.99 -6.36 -9.19
CA ALA A 165 6.47 -7.74 -9.13
C ALA A 165 6.62 -8.35 -10.54
N ASP A 166 5.65 -8.11 -11.44
CA ASP A 166 5.75 -8.59 -12.82
C ASP A 166 6.92 -7.96 -13.57
N GLN A 167 7.12 -6.64 -13.45
CA GLN A 167 8.26 -5.96 -14.06
C GLN A 167 9.61 -6.44 -13.51
N LEU A 168 9.72 -6.61 -12.19
CA LEU A 168 10.91 -7.18 -11.56
C LEU A 168 11.20 -8.58 -12.09
N TRP A 169 10.17 -9.41 -12.21
CA TRP A 169 10.33 -10.76 -12.71
C TRP A 169 10.76 -10.80 -14.18
N THR A 170 10.24 -9.90 -15.03
CA THR A 170 10.71 -9.76 -16.41
C THR A 170 12.21 -9.50 -16.46
N ASP A 171 12.73 -8.61 -15.60
CA ASP A 171 14.16 -8.30 -15.58
C ASP A 171 15.00 -9.44 -14.97
N VAL A 172 14.46 -10.22 -14.01
CA VAL A 172 15.10 -11.44 -13.51
C VAL A 172 15.25 -12.49 -14.62
N VAL A 173 14.20 -12.71 -15.42
CA VAL A 173 14.27 -13.65 -16.55
C VAL A 173 15.23 -13.14 -17.62
N ALA A 174 15.28 -11.82 -17.84
CA ALA A 174 16.20 -11.20 -18.79
C ALA A 174 17.68 -11.40 -18.43
N THR A 175 18.02 -11.73 -17.17
CA THR A 175 19.39 -12.15 -16.82
C THR A 175 19.74 -13.57 -17.29
N GLY A 176 18.85 -14.26 -18.01
CA GLY A 176 19.09 -15.60 -18.55
C GLY A 176 18.68 -16.74 -17.60
N VAL A 177 17.94 -16.43 -16.52
CA VAL A 177 17.33 -17.46 -15.67
C VAL A 177 16.20 -18.14 -16.46
N LYS A 178 16.32 -19.46 -16.66
CA LYS A 178 15.26 -20.26 -17.28
C LYS A 178 14.19 -20.61 -16.24
N ARG A 179 12.93 -20.58 -16.68
CA ARG A 179 11.74 -20.91 -15.89
C ARG A 179 11.75 -22.37 -15.43
#